data_AF-A0A9E7ARB8-F1
#
_entry.id   AF-A0A9E7ARB8-F1
#
_cell.length_a   1.000
_cell.length_b   1.000
_cell.length_c   1.000
_cell.angle_alpha   90.00
_cell.angle_beta   90.00
_cell.angle_gamma   90.00
#
_symmetry.space_group_name_H-M   'P 1'
#
loop_
_entity.id
_entity.type
_entity.pdbx_description
1 polymer ?
#
loop_
_entity_poly.entity_id
_entity_poly.type
_entity_poly.pdbx_seq_one_letter_code
_entity_poly.pdbx_strand_id
1 'polypeptide(L)'
;MSKLTDTLVKAGYVAANQGHSAISRMLWKGASMGDQARSQVLLDLSRLEADPDGSYQELAPNWLEHASVLLERAGAQGDAAQVLEALKLIFHPTIEQGLNHSPIAEMDPRMRSYLFTSPVVARLRGDGAIVEPDQVATTGVDLPWAKADTNQVVSAHVVQASRPRAEHLLVLTDTNFNFMEPIIGYWPQKAQVRIRQLGDEELDFCSVLQTVTDRLENRDAEVPEFLRKDLQWADTVYVEWGSALAARLSGTDLTSVGSPRLLVRVHKFEAFTMMPLLTRWENVSDLITIAPPVTRALTSTVLGLAERTRINYVPNCMDLVAFKLSKLQPAAYSIMLVGYDRLVKDPAWALDVLEQLRQLSDKPWKLTLVGRRLQLGVAIGIASTSAASSWPCKAWVTAAICPRFCVKLP
;
A
#
# COMPACT_ATOMS: atom_id res chain seq x y z
N MET A 1 13.66 -29.01 -10.99
CA MET A 1 12.90 -27.93 -10.33
C MET A 1 13.65 -27.23 -9.20
N SER A 2 14.88 -27.63 -8.78
CA SER A 2 15.60 -26.93 -7.69
C SER A 2 16.53 -25.78 -8.11
N LYS A 3 16.81 -25.57 -9.41
CA LYS A 3 17.67 -24.45 -9.88
C LYS A 3 16.93 -23.17 -10.25
N LEU A 4 15.61 -23.24 -10.51
CA LEU A 4 14.80 -22.07 -10.86
C LEU A 4 14.38 -21.29 -9.60
N THR A 5 14.10 -22.00 -8.52
CA THR A 5 13.76 -21.43 -7.20
C THR A 5 14.97 -20.70 -6.58
N ASP A 6 16.18 -21.27 -6.68
CA ASP A 6 17.43 -20.60 -6.27
C ASP A 6 17.73 -19.33 -7.08
N THR A 7 17.25 -19.28 -8.33
CA THR A 7 17.42 -18.12 -9.22
C THR A 7 16.42 -17.01 -8.88
N LEU A 8 15.20 -17.35 -8.46
CA LEU A 8 14.16 -16.42 -8.03
C LEU A 8 14.42 -15.87 -6.62
N VAL A 9 14.96 -16.68 -5.70
CA VAL A 9 15.40 -16.22 -4.37
C VAL A 9 16.64 -15.32 -4.47
N LYS A 10 17.58 -15.62 -5.38
CA LYS A 10 18.68 -14.70 -5.70
C LYS A 10 18.20 -13.43 -6.39
N ALA A 11 17.15 -13.48 -7.24
CA ALA A 11 16.55 -12.28 -7.82
C ALA A 11 15.89 -11.39 -6.75
N GLY A 12 15.22 -11.98 -5.75
CA GLY A 12 14.69 -11.26 -4.59
C GLY A 12 15.78 -10.64 -3.70
N TYR A 13 16.93 -11.30 -3.54
CA TYR A 13 18.07 -10.77 -2.79
C TYR A 13 18.87 -9.71 -3.58
N VAL A 14 18.89 -9.81 -4.92
CA VAL A 14 19.54 -8.85 -5.83
C VAL A 14 18.69 -7.60 -6.02
N ALA A 15 17.36 -7.71 -6.00
CA ALA A 15 16.41 -6.59 -6.03
C ALA A 15 16.60 -5.60 -4.86
N ALA A 16 17.21 -6.04 -3.76
CA ALA A 16 17.52 -5.19 -2.63
C ALA A 16 18.86 -4.43 -2.76
N ASN A 17 19.76 -4.77 -3.68
CA ASN A 17 21.15 -4.24 -3.61
C ASN A 17 21.95 -4.07 -4.92
N GLN A 18 21.53 -4.55 -6.10
CA GLN A 18 22.31 -4.36 -7.33
C GLN A 18 21.40 -4.08 -8.54
N GLY A 19 21.53 -2.87 -9.10
CA GLY A 19 20.61 -2.26 -10.05
C GLY A 19 20.18 -3.08 -11.28
N HIS A 20 19.05 -2.65 -11.84
CA HIS A 20 18.12 -3.30 -12.78
C HIS A 20 18.69 -4.00 -14.05
N SER A 21 19.94 -3.79 -14.45
CA SER A 21 20.49 -4.34 -15.72
C SER A 21 20.75 -5.86 -15.72
N ALA A 22 20.83 -6.50 -14.55
CA ALA A 22 20.96 -7.96 -14.44
C ALA A 22 19.61 -8.67 -14.51
N ILE A 23 18.55 -8.04 -14.00
CA ILE A 23 17.18 -8.55 -13.94
C ILE A 23 16.59 -8.66 -15.35
N SER A 24 16.72 -7.63 -16.18
CA SER A 24 16.22 -7.65 -17.56
C SER A 24 16.85 -8.78 -18.39
N ARG A 25 18.13 -9.12 -18.18
CA ARG A 25 18.80 -10.24 -18.87
C ARG A 25 18.34 -11.61 -18.40
N MET A 26 17.95 -11.75 -17.14
CA MET A 26 17.42 -13.00 -16.58
C MET A 26 15.96 -13.23 -17.01
N LEU A 27 15.14 -12.17 -17.03
CA LEU A 27 13.77 -12.20 -17.52
C LEU A 27 13.71 -12.52 -19.02
N TRP A 28 14.59 -11.92 -19.84
CA TRP A 28 14.72 -12.25 -21.27
C TRP A 28 15.09 -13.70 -21.55
N LYS A 29 15.90 -14.32 -20.68
CA LYS A 29 16.23 -15.76 -20.77
C LYS A 29 15.09 -16.68 -20.31
N GLY A 30 14.19 -16.20 -19.45
CA GLY A 30 12.98 -16.93 -19.04
C GLY A 30 11.85 -16.83 -20.07
N ALA A 31 11.75 -15.69 -20.76
CA ALA A 31 10.73 -15.43 -21.79
C ALA A 31 10.85 -16.33 -23.03
N SER A 32 12.02 -16.92 -23.27
CA SER A 32 12.21 -17.94 -24.33
C SER A 32 11.66 -19.32 -23.96
N MET A 33 11.14 -19.50 -22.74
CA MET A 33 10.58 -20.75 -22.23
C MET A 33 9.08 -20.58 -21.93
N GLY A 34 8.29 -20.51 -23.01
CA GLY A 34 6.87 -20.88 -23.03
C GLY A 34 5.91 -19.95 -22.31
N ASP A 35 5.56 -18.82 -22.95
CA ASP A 35 4.22 -18.17 -22.99
C ASP A 35 4.34 -16.68 -23.36
N GLN A 36 3.83 -16.28 -24.53
CA GLN A 36 3.96 -14.92 -25.06
C GLN A 36 3.30 -13.84 -24.18
N ALA A 37 2.13 -14.11 -23.59
CA ALA A 37 1.42 -13.09 -22.80
C ALA A 37 2.12 -12.84 -21.46
N ARG A 38 2.58 -13.91 -20.79
CA ARG A 38 3.40 -13.81 -19.57
C ARG A 38 4.72 -13.11 -19.85
N SER A 39 5.40 -13.45 -20.96
CA SER A 39 6.63 -12.80 -21.38
C SER A 39 6.42 -11.30 -21.63
N GLN A 40 5.32 -10.92 -22.27
CA GLN A 40 5.01 -9.52 -22.51
C GLN A 40 4.74 -8.76 -21.20
N VAL A 41 3.97 -9.34 -20.27
CA VAL A 41 3.73 -8.76 -18.94
C VAL A 41 5.00 -8.60 -18.11
N LEU A 42 5.88 -9.61 -18.10
CA LEU A 42 7.17 -9.51 -17.41
C LEU A 42 8.10 -8.49 -18.06
N LEU A 43 8.04 -8.35 -19.38
CA LEU A 43 8.75 -7.29 -20.10
C LEU A 43 8.18 -5.92 -19.73
N ASP A 44 6.86 -5.76 -19.70
CA ASP A 44 6.18 -4.52 -19.34
C ASP A 44 6.46 -4.14 -17.88
N LEU A 45 6.41 -5.09 -16.93
CA LEU A 45 6.85 -4.89 -15.53
C LEU A 45 8.31 -4.48 -15.45
N SER A 46 9.20 -5.17 -16.17
CA SER A 46 10.62 -4.81 -16.17
C SER A 46 10.90 -3.43 -16.76
N ARG A 47 10.06 -2.97 -17.71
CA ARG A 47 10.13 -1.62 -18.28
C ARG A 47 9.58 -0.58 -17.29
N LEU A 48 8.47 -0.89 -16.62
CA LEU A 48 7.88 -0.06 -15.55
C LEU A 48 8.84 0.12 -14.36
N GLU A 49 9.61 -0.91 -14.01
CA GLU A 49 10.63 -0.86 -12.95
C GLU A 49 11.92 -0.14 -13.41
N ALA A 50 12.24 -0.19 -14.70
CA ALA A 50 13.48 0.37 -15.27
C ALA A 50 13.38 1.86 -15.65
N ASP A 51 12.19 2.44 -15.66
CA ASP A 51 11.95 3.86 -15.99
C ASP A 51 11.41 4.65 -14.79
N PRO A 52 12.29 5.07 -13.85
CA PRO A 52 11.90 5.86 -12.68
C PRO A 52 11.62 7.34 -12.99
N ASP A 53 11.87 7.80 -14.22
CA ASP A 53 11.88 9.23 -14.58
C ASP A 53 10.54 9.74 -15.13
N GLY A 54 9.49 8.93 -15.06
CA GLY A 54 8.13 9.38 -15.37
C GLY A 54 7.69 9.20 -16.83
N SER A 55 8.43 8.48 -17.66
CA SER A 55 8.04 8.19 -19.06
C SER A 55 6.99 7.06 -19.19
N TYR A 56 6.18 6.85 -18.13
CA TYR A 56 5.06 5.90 -18.07
C TYR A 56 4.00 6.10 -19.17
N GLN A 57 3.96 7.27 -19.81
CA GLN A 57 2.96 7.66 -20.81
C GLN A 57 2.99 6.77 -22.07
N GLU A 58 4.12 6.15 -22.41
CA GLU A 58 4.21 5.22 -23.56
C GLU A 58 3.79 3.78 -23.24
N LEU A 59 3.89 3.34 -21.97
CA LEU A 59 3.48 2.00 -21.50
C LEU A 59 2.03 1.98 -20.97
N ALA A 60 1.51 3.14 -20.55
CA ALA A 60 0.18 3.35 -19.99
C ALA A 60 -1.02 2.86 -20.83
N PRO A 61 -1.01 2.82 -22.19
CA PRO A 61 -2.24 2.53 -22.93
C PRO A 61 -2.75 1.08 -22.78
N ASN A 62 -1.86 0.09 -22.75
CA ASN A 62 -2.23 -1.31 -22.98
C ASN A 62 -1.89 -2.27 -21.82
N TRP A 63 -1.16 -1.82 -20.80
CA TRP A 63 -0.75 -2.70 -19.70
C TRP A 63 -1.96 -3.31 -18.95
N LEU A 64 -3.04 -2.55 -18.77
CA LEU A 64 -4.29 -3.04 -18.16
C LEU A 64 -4.93 -4.15 -19.00
N GLU A 65 -4.91 -3.99 -20.33
CA GLU A 65 -5.43 -5.01 -21.25
C GLU A 65 -4.60 -6.29 -21.16
N HIS A 66 -3.26 -6.18 -21.20
CA HIS A 66 -2.38 -7.34 -21.03
C HIS A 66 -2.57 -8.02 -19.66
N ALA A 67 -2.65 -7.23 -18.59
CA ALA A 67 -2.88 -7.75 -17.25
C ALA A 67 -4.23 -8.46 -17.15
N SER A 68 -5.28 -7.90 -17.76
CA SER A 68 -6.60 -8.52 -17.78
C SER A 68 -6.64 -9.81 -18.58
N VAL A 69 -6.02 -9.86 -19.76
CA VAL A 69 -5.93 -11.09 -20.57
C VAL A 69 -5.19 -12.19 -19.81
N LEU A 70 -4.09 -11.84 -19.15
CA LEU A 70 -3.36 -12.76 -18.29
C LEU A 70 -4.23 -13.25 -17.13
N LEU A 71 -4.94 -12.34 -16.45
CA LEU A 71 -5.80 -12.65 -15.31
C LEU A 71 -6.88 -13.66 -15.69
N GLU A 72 -7.62 -13.41 -16.77
CA GLU A 72 -8.70 -14.27 -17.26
C GLU A 72 -8.18 -15.66 -17.63
N ARG A 73 -7.12 -15.70 -18.44
CA ARG A 73 -6.53 -16.95 -18.90
C ARG A 73 -5.96 -17.76 -17.73
N ALA A 74 -5.23 -17.12 -16.82
CA ALA A 74 -4.65 -17.77 -15.66
C ALA A 74 -5.72 -18.28 -14.70
N GLY A 75 -6.76 -17.49 -14.45
CA GLY A 75 -7.87 -17.92 -13.61
C GLY A 75 -8.67 -19.07 -14.22
N ALA A 76 -8.87 -19.09 -15.54
CA ALA A 76 -9.48 -20.23 -16.25
C ALA A 76 -8.64 -21.52 -16.14
N GLN A 77 -7.32 -21.39 -16.02
CA GLN A 77 -6.39 -22.51 -15.82
C GLN A 77 -6.19 -22.89 -14.35
N GLY A 78 -6.71 -22.09 -13.41
CA GLY A 78 -6.43 -22.25 -11.97
C GLY A 78 -4.98 -21.93 -11.58
N ASP A 79 -4.23 -21.20 -12.42
CA ASP A 79 -2.84 -20.83 -12.14
C ASP A 79 -2.79 -19.61 -11.21
N ALA A 80 -2.81 -19.86 -9.90
CA ALA A 80 -2.77 -18.84 -8.86
C ALA A 80 -1.52 -17.94 -8.94
N ALA A 81 -0.39 -18.48 -9.41
CA ALA A 81 0.84 -17.70 -9.53
C ALA A 81 0.72 -16.66 -10.65
N GLN A 82 0.19 -17.04 -11.81
CA GLN A 82 -0.05 -16.10 -12.90
C GLN A 82 -1.19 -15.10 -12.59
N VAL A 83 -2.22 -15.53 -11.86
CA VAL A 83 -3.26 -14.62 -11.34
C VAL A 83 -2.64 -13.56 -10.44
N LEU A 84 -1.76 -13.96 -9.51
CA LEU A 84 -1.07 -13.02 -8.63
C LEU A 84 -0.19 -12.04 -9.40
N GLU A 85 0.54 -12.50 -10.42
CA GLU A 85 1.35 -11.59 -11.26
C GLU A 85 0.48 -10.59 -12.03
N ALA A 86 -0.68 -11.01 -12.54
CA ALA A 86 -1.64 -10.09 -13.17
C ALA A 86 -2.15 -9.04 -12.18
N LEU A 87 -2.51 -9.44 -10.95
CA LEU A 87 -2.95 -8.51 -9.90
C LEU A 87 -1.86 -7.53 -9.48
N LYS A 88 -0.60 -7.98 -9.38
CA LYS A 88 0.54 -7.09 -9.10
C LYS A 88 0.71 -6.02 -10.17
N LEU A 89 0.46 -6.38 -11.43
CA LEU A 89 0.48 -5.43 -12.53
C LEU A 89 -0.71 -4.47 -12.42
N ILE A 90 -1.95 -4.96 -12.23
CA ILE A 90 -3.17 -4.16 -12.02
C ILE A 90 -3.00 -3.11 -10.90
N PHE A 91 -2.42 -3.52 -9.77
CA PHE A 91 -2.25 -2.67 -8.58
C PHE A 91 -0.81 -2.16 -8.43
N HIS A 92 -0.09 -1.94 -9.54
CA HIS A 92 1.32 -1.57 -9.49
C HIS A 92 1.52 -0.20 -8.81
N PRO A 93 2.33 -0.09 -7.73
CA PRO A 93 2.42 1.12 -6.91
C PRO A 93 2.81 2.38 -7.67
N THR A 94 3.72 2.27 -8.65
CA THR A 94 4.15 3.41 -9.47
C THR A 94 3.04 3.92 -10.39
N ILE A 95 2.17 3.02 -10.86
CA ILE A 95 1.04 3.43 -11.70
C ILE A 95 -0.06 4.02 -10.81
N GLU A 96 -0.34 3.37 -9.68
CA GLU A 96 -1.39 3.81 -8.76
C GLU A 96 -1.07 5.10 -8.00
N GLN A 97 0.20 5.35 -7.69
CA GLN A 97 0.62 6.46 -6.82
C GLN A 97 1.60 7.43 -7.48
N GLY A 98 2.22 7.05 -8.60
CA GLY A 98 3.20 7.87 -9.32
C GLY A 98 2.61 8.72 -10.44
N LEU A 99 1.36 8.47 -10.83
CA LEU A 99 0.61 9.34 -11.72
C LEU A 99 0.04 10.54 -10.95
N ASN A 100 -0.15 11.67 -11.64
CA ASN A 100 -0.82 12.86 -11.09
C ASN A 100 -2.29 12.59 -10.67
N HIS A 101 -2.84 11.47 -11.12
CA HIS A 101 -4.15 10.92 -10.78
C HIS A 101 -4.02 9.42 -10.50
N SER A 102 -4.70 8.89 -9.47
CA SER A 102 -4.73 7.44 -9.25
C SER A 102 -5.80 6.81 -10.15
N PRO A 103 -5.49 5.81 -10.99
CA PRO A 103 -6.49 5.08 -11.76
C PRO A 103 -7.59 4.46 -10.89
N ILE A 104 -7.28 4.06 -9.64
CA ILE A 104 -8.27 3.54 -8.67
C ILE A 104 -9.10 4.67 -8.05
N ALA A 105 -8.47 5.77 -7.62
CA ALA A 105 -9.19 6.87 -6.97
C ALA A 105 -10.04 7.68 -7.95
N GLU A 106 -9.54 7.87 -9.17
CA GLU A 106 -10.18 8.62 -10.25
C GLU A 106 -10.85 7.70 -11.27
N MET A 107 -10.92 6.40 -10.93
CA MET A 107 -11.81 5.43 -11.57
C MET A 107 -11.63 5.35 -13.09
N ASP A 108 -10.41 5.06 -13.58
CA ASP A 108 -10.18 4.80 -15.02
C ASP A 108 -11.22 3.75 -15.48
N PRO A 109 -12.11 4.09 -16.43
CA PRO A 109 -13.20 3.21 -16.85
C PRO A 109 -12.73 1.84 -17.34
N ARG A 110 -11.52 1.74 -17.90
CA ARG A 110 -10.95 0.48 -18.37
C ARG A 110 -10.63 -0.44 -17.22
N MET A 111 -9.95 0.06 -16.19
CA MET A 111 -9.63 -0.75 -15.02
C MET A 111 -10.90 -1.21 -14.30
N ARG A 112 -11.91 -0.35 -14.18
CA ARG A 112 -13.21 -0.72 -13.62
C ARG A 112 -13.88 -1.83 -14.43
N SER A 113 -13.87 -1.71 -15.76
CA SER A 113 -14.38 -2.75 -16.65
C SER A 113 -13.67 -4.08 -16.37
N TYR A 114 -12.33 -4.09 -16.36
CA TYR A 114 -11.56 -5.31 -16.13
C TYR A 114 -11.79 -5.92 -14.74
N LEU A 115 -11.85 -5.12 -13.68
CA LEU A 115 -12.08 -5.64 -12.33
C LEU A 115 -13.51 -6.19 -12.15
N PHE A 116 -14.52 -5.48 -12.63
CA PHE A 116 -15.92 -5.81 -12.28
C PHE A 116 -16.61 -6.76 -13.26
N THR A 117 -16.12 -6.88 -14.49
CA THR A 117 -16.63 -7.84 -15.47
C THR A 117 -15.88 -9.17 -15.44
N SER A 118 -14.74 -9.25 -14.74
CA SER A 118 -13.91 -10.45 -14.65
C SER A 118 -14.56 -11.53 -13.77
N PRO A 119 -14.84 -12.74 -14.33
CA PRO A 119 -15.28 -13.88 -13.52
C PRO A 119 -14.23 -14.34 -12.51
N VAL A 120 -12.94 -14.15 -12.83
CA VAL A 120 -11.82 -14.47 -11.93
C VAL A 120 -11.86 -13.54 -10.72
N VAL A 121 -12.04 -12.24 -10.95
CA VAL A 121 -12.13 -11.25 -9.87
C VAL A 121 -13.37 -11.48 -8.99
N ALA A 122 -14.53 -11.79 -9.58
CA ALA A 122 -15.71 -12.17 -8.81
C ALA A 122 -15.39 -13.33 -7.85
N ARG A 123 -14.78 -14.41 -8.37
CA ARG A 123 -14.34 -15.54 -7.56
C ARG A 123 -13.36 -15.15 -6.44
N LEU A 124 -12.37 -14.30 -6.74
CA LEU A 124 -11.39 -13.84 -5.74
C LEU A 124 -12.05 -13.07 -4.58
N ARG A 125 -13.08 -12.26 -4.88
CA ARG A 125 -13.88 -11.53 -3.88
C ARG A 125 -14.76 -12.45 -3.03
N GLY A 126 -14.93 -13.71 -3.42
CA GLY A 126 -15.87 -14.62 -2.76
C GLY A 126 -17.34 -14.33 -3.10
N ASP A 127 -17.61 -13.54 -4.15
CA ASP A 127 -18.96 -13.37 -4.68
C ASP A 127 -19.11 -14.00 -6.08
N GLY A 128 -20.32 -14.45 -6.40
CA GLY A 128 -20.65 -14.88 -7.76
C GLY A 128 -21.07 -13.72 -8.67
N ALA A 129 -20.98 -12.49 -8.19
CA ALA A 129 -21.59 -11.32 -8.80
C ALA A 129 -20.66 -10.70 -9.84
N ILE A 130 -20.82 -11.12 -11.09
CA ILE A 130 -20.30 -10.38 -12.24
C ILE A 130 -21.21 -9.16 -12.43
N VAL A 131 -20.60 -7.98 -12.56
CA VAL A 131 -21.35 -6.76 -12.85
C VAL A 131 -21.31 -6.52 -14.35
N GLU A 132 -22.48 -6.31 -14.92
CA GLU A 132 -22.60 -6.07 -16.36
C GLU A 132 -21.89 -4.75 -16.73
N PRO A 133 -21.28 -4.64 -17.92
CA PRO A 133 -20.49 -3.46 -18.31
C PRO A 133 -21.24 -2.12 -18.21
N ASP A 134 -22.56 -2.11 -18.40
CA ASP A 134 -23.43 -0.95 -18.24
C ASP A 134 -23.63 -0.53 -16.76
N GLN A 135 -23.62 -1.51 -15.85
CA GLN A 135 -23.64 -1.29 -14.40
C GLN A 135 -22.28 -0.84 -13.86
N VAL A 136 -21.17 -1.14 -14.56
CA VAL A 136 -19.83 -0.63 -14.21
C VAL A 136 -19.77 0.90 -14.29
N ALA A 137 -20.55 1.53 -15.17
CA ALA A 137 -20.62 2.99 -15.29
C ALA A 137 -21.34 3.67 -14.11
N THR A 138 -22.19 2.95 -13.38
CA THR A 138 -23.04 3.50 -12.29
C THR A 138 -22.56 3.10 -10.88
N THR A 139 -21.75 2.04 -10.78
CA THR A 139 -21.21 1.51 -9.52
C THR A 139 -20.04 2.36 -8.96
N GLY A 140 -20.25 3.67 -8.79
CA GLY A 140 -19.19 4.56 -8.34
C GLY A 140 -19.61 5.87 -7.71
N VAL A 141 -20.87 6.28 -7.88
CA VAL A 141 -21.32 7.59 -7.45
C VAL A 141 -22.73 7.48 -6.92
N ASP A 142 -22.86 7.27 -5.61
CA ASP A 142 -23.87 7.89 -4.74
C ASP A 142 -23.86 7.21 -3.36
N LEU A 143 -22.76 7.38 -2.62
CA LEU A 143 -22.83 7.21 -1.18
C LEU A 143 -23.33 8.53 -0.58
N PRO A 144 -24.34 8.55 0.31
CA PRO A 144 -24.93 9.78 0.84
C PRO A 144 -23.93 10.77 1.47
N TRP A 145 -22.79 10.27 1.93
CA TRP A 145 -21.70 11.06 2.51
C TRP A 145 -20.64 11.53 1.49
N ALA A 146 -20.68 11.09 0.24
CA ALA A 146 -19.82 11.59 -0.83
C ALA A 146 -20.14 13.06 -1.20
N LYS A 147 -21.34 13.54 -0.82
CA LYS A 147 -21.74 14.96 -0.90
C LYS A 147 -21.36 15.77 0.35
N ALA A 148 -20.79 15.15 1.39
CA ALA A 148 -20.35 15.90 2.56
C ALA A 148 -19.04 16.63 2.20
N ASP A 149 -19.11 17.95 2.18
CA ASP A 149 -17.95 18.83 2.02
C ASP A 149 -16.81 18.38 2.94
N THR A 150 -15.59 18.50 2.45
CA THR A 150 -14.32 18.06 3.08
C THR A 150 -14.05 18.64 4.47
N ASN A 151 -14.89 19.57 4.95
CA ASN A 151 -14.84 20.19 6.27
C ASN A 151 -16.02 19.86 7.19
N GLN A 152 -17.03 19.13 6.72
CA GLN A 152 -17.93 18.49 7.66
C GLN A 152 -17.20 17.30 8.24
N VAL A 153 -16.84 17.41 9.52
CA VAL A 153 -16.76 16.24 10.39
C VAL A 153 -18.10 15.55 10.24
N VAL A 154 -18.19 14.60 9.31
CA VAL A 154 -19.18 13.55 9.43
C VAL A 154 -18.77 12.92 10.74
N SER A 155 -19.46 13.31 11.82
CA SER A 155 -19.55 12.47 12.99
C SER A 155 -20.19 11.20 12.46
N ALA A 156 -19.35 10.33 11.89
CA ALA A 156 -19.68 8.97 11.58
C ALA A 156 -20.37 8.53 12.85
N HIS A 157 -21.68 8.26 12.72
CA HIS A 157 -22.56 8.00 13.83
C HIS A 157 -21.71 7.34 14.90
N VAL A 158 -21.58 7.96 16.08
CA VAL A 158 -21.19 7.20 17.25
C VAL A 158 -22.29 6.16 17.31
N VAL A 159 -22.04 5.02 16.66
CA VAL A 159 -22.94 3.89 16.63
C VAL A 159 -23.04 3.62 18.11
N GLN A 160 -24.17 4.00 18.71
CA GLN A 160 -24.45 3.61 20.08
C GLN A 160 -24.22 2.11 20.06
N ALA A 161 -23.13 1.69 20.72
CA ALA A 161 -22.66 0.33 20.67
C ALA A 161 -23.75 -0.52 21.31
N SER A 162 -24.68 -1.00 20.49
CA SER A 162 -25.76 -1.88 20.92
C SER A 162 -25.26 -3.29 21.19
N ARG A 163 -23.97 -3.54 20.91
CA ARG A 163 -23.28 -4.79 21.22
C ARG A 163 -22.47 -4.65 22.50
N PRO A 164 -22.40 -5.72 23.32
CA PRO A 164 -21.56 -5.75 24.51
C PRO A 164 -20.11 -5.44 24.15
N ARG A 165 -19.43 -4.76 25.08
CA ARG A 165 -18.04 -4.35 24.94
C ARG A 165 -17.15 -5.59 24.91
N ALA A 166 -16.10 -5.57 24.08
CA ALA A 166 -15.12 -6.66 24.07
C ALA A 166 -14.45 -6.79 25.44
N GLU A 167 -14.44 -8.00 26.01
CA GLU A 167 -13.73 -8.30 27.25
C GLU A 167 -12.28 -8.69 26.96
N HIS A 168 -12.04 -9.52 25.94
CA HIS A 168 -10.71 -9.92 25.46
C HIS A 168 -10.47 -9.43 24.03
N LEU A 169 -9.58 -8.44 23.88
CA LEU A 169 -9.16 -7.88 22.59
C LEU A 169 -7.77 -8.40 22.22
N LEU A 170 -7.65 -9.04 21.06
CA LEU A 170 -6.36 -9.35 20.44
C LEU A 170 -6.10 -8.37 19.28
N VAL A 171 -5.03 -7.59 19.39
CA VAL A 171 -4.54 -6.72 18.31
C VAL A 171 -3.41 -7.43 17.56
N LEU A 172 -3.58 -7.64 16.26
CA LEU A 172 -2.63 -8.31 15.38
C LEU A 172 -2.08 -7.38 14.32
N THR A 173 -0.82 -7.60 13.93
CA THR A 173 -0.23 -7.01 12.72
C THR A 173 0.86 -7.92 12.15
N ASP A 174 1.03 -7.89 10.83
CA ASP A 174 2.17 -8.47 10.11
C ASP A 174 3.26 -7.43 9.82
N THR A 175 3.10 -6.18 10.25
CA THR A 175 4.06 -5.10 9.97
C THR A 175 4.50 -4.34 11.23
N ASN A 176 3.66 -3.45 11.77
CA ASN A 176 4.03 -2.55 12.84
C ASN A 176 2.79 -1.94 13.52
N PHE A 177 3.00 -1.29 14.65
CA PHE A 177 1.95 -0.69 15.48
C PHE A 177 2.01 0.84 15.57
N ASN A 178 2.53 1.53 14.54
CA ASN A 178 2.80 2.98 14.58
C ASN A 178 1.60 3.84 15.01
N PHE A 179 0.37 3.39 14.75
CA PHE A 179 -0.85 4.15 15.07
C PHE A 179 -1.66 3.56 16.22
N MET A 180 -1.19 2.49 16.85
CA MET A 180 -1.96 1.76 17.86
C MET A 180 -1.68 2.21 19.28
N GLU A 181 -0.46 2.64 19.60
CA GLU A 181 -0.08 2.99 20.97
C GLU A 181 -1.03 4.03 21.61
N PRO A 182 -1.38 5.15 20.96
CA PRO A 182 -2.36 6.07 21.53
C PRO A 182 -3.76 5.46 21.67
N ILE A 183 -4.19 4.65 20.70
CA ILE A 183 -5.52 4.03 20.68
C ILE A 183 -5.67 3.03 21.84
N ILE A 184 -4.63 2.22 22.08
CA ILE A 184 -4.57 1.28 23.19
C ILE A 184 -4.56 2.04 24.53
N GLY A 185 -3.85 3.17 24.62
CA GLY A 185 -3.85 4.02 25.81
C GLY A 185 -5.23 4.57 26.19
N TYR A 186 -6.10 4.81 25.21
CA TYR A 186 -7.51 5.18 25.42
C TYR A 186 -8.43 3.99 25.67
N TRP A 187 -7.93 2.75 25.54
CA TRP A 187 -8.75 1.58 25.74
C TRP A 187 -9.18 1.49 27.22
N PRO A 188 -10.45 1.23 27.50
CA PRO A 188 -10.98 1.11 28.87
C PRO A 188 -10.18 0.10 29.69
N GLN A 189 -9.90 0.45 30.95
CA GLN A 189 -9.25 -0.45 31.92
C GLN A 189 -10.01 -1.77 32.18
N LYS A 190 -11.26 -1.90 31.71
CA LYS A 190 -12.10 -3.10 31.88
C LYS A 190 -11.86 -4.20 30.85
N ALA A 191 -11.24 -3.88 29.71
CA ALA A 191 -10.98 -4.88 28.68
C ALA A 191 -9.52 -5.32 28.75
N GLN A 192 -9.28 -6.62 28.67
CA GLN A 192 -7.95 -7.20 28.59
C GLN A 192 -7.49 -7.11 27.14
N VAL A 193 -6.30 -6.54 26.92
CA VAL A 193 -5.74 -6.35 25.58
C VAL A 193 -4.46 -7.17 25.45
N ARG A 194 -4.39 -8.01 24.42
CA ARG A 194 -3.16 -8.64 23.93
C ARG A 194 -2.77 -7.99 22.61
N ILE A 195 -1.49 -7.69 22.46
CA ILE A 195 -0.94 -7.12 21.23
C ILE A 195 0.11 -8.10 20.74
N ARG A 196 0.00 -8.52 19.48
CA ARG A 196 0.93 -9.48 18.88
C ARG A 196 1.26 -9.06 17.46
N GLN A 197 2.54 -8.80 17.23
CA GLN A 197 3.10 -8.70 15.89
C GLN A 197 3.58 -10.10 15.47
N LEU A 198 3.27 -10.49 14.24
CA LEU A 198 3.76 -11.75 13.69
C LEU A 198 5.27 -11.69 13.47
N GLY A 199 5.97 -12.76 13.85
CA GLY A 199 7.40 -12.94 13.56
C GLY A 199 7.64 -13.42 12.12
N ASP A 200 8.88 -13.33 11.65
CA ASP A 200 9.25 -13.67 10.26
C ASP A 200 8.82 -15.11 9.86
N GLU A 201 8.98 -16.08 10.76
CA GLU A 201 8.57 -17.48 10.54
C GLU A 201 7.04 -17.67 10.46
N GLU A 202 6.27 -16.72 10.97
CA GLU A 202 4.81 -16.74 11.00
C GLU A 202 4.21 -16.05 9.76
N LEU A 203 5.00 -15.22 9.06
CA LEU A 203 4.56 -14.46 7.88
C LEU A 203 4.20 -15.35 6.69
N ASP A 204 4.66 -16.60 6.66
CA ASP A 204 4.24 -17.58 5.65
C ASP A 204 2.71 -17.80 5.65
N PHE A 205 2.05 -17.65 6.80
CA PHE A 205 0.59 -17.66 6.89
C PHE A 205 -0.02 -16.54 6.03
N CYS A 206 0.64 -15.38 5.95
CA CYS A 206 0.19 -14.22 5.19
C CYS A 206 0.54 -14.32 3.69
N SER A 207 0.88 -15.51 3.18
CA SER A 207 1.17 -15.71 1.75
C SER A 207 0.00 -15.27 0.87
N VAL A 208 0.24 -14.22 0.08
CA VAL A 208 -0.74 -13.72 -0.90
C VAL A 208 -1.00 -14.79 -1.97
N LEU A 209 0.03 -15.53 -2.39
CA LEU A 209 -0.13 -16.63 -3.34
C LEU A 209 -1.07 -17.69 -2.79
N GLN A 210 -0.87 -18.13 -1.55
CA GLN A 210 -1.76 -19.12 -0.93
C GLN A 210 -3.17 -18.59 -0.78
N THR A 211 -3.32 -17.29 -0.47
CA THR A 211 -4.62 -16.63 -0.41
C THR A 211 -5.32 -16.65 -1.77
N VAL A 212 -4.62 -16.32 -2.86
CA VAL A 212 -5.16 -16.41 -4.22
C VAL A 212 -5.55 -17.84 -4.57
N THR A 213 -4.68 -18.83 -4.28
CA THR A 213 -4.97 -20.25 -4.50
C THR A 213 -6.27 -20.67 -3.82
N ASP A 214 -6.37 -20.42 -2.51
CA ASP A 214 -7.52 -20.82 -1.73
C ASP A 214 -8.80 -20.11 -2.23
N ARG A 215 -8.71 -18.88 -2.72
CA ARG A 215 -9.87 -18.19 -3.33
C ARG A 215 -10.28 -18.74 -4.68
N LEU A 216 -9.34 -19.08 -5.55
CA LEU A 216 -9.66 -19.70 -6.84
C LEU A 216 -10.32 -21.08 -6.66
N GLU A 217 -9.98 -21.77 -5.57
CA GLU A 217 -10.51 -23.09 -5.21
C GLU A 217 -11.71 -23.02 -4.26
N ASN A 218 -12.13 -21.81 -3.84
CA ASN A 218 -13.17 -21.57 -2.85
C ASN A 218 -12.97 -22.38 -1.54
N ARG A 219 -11.73 -22.39 -1.04
CA ARG A 219 -11.33 -23.03 0.21
C ARG A 219 -11.08 -21.99 1.30
N ASP A 220 -11.36 -22.40 2.52
CA ASP A 220 -11.06 -21.62 3.72
C ASP A 220 -9.72 -22.08 4.27
N ALA A 221 -8.94 -21.14 4.78
CA ALA A 221 -7.71 -21.46 5.49
C ALA A 221 -8.04 -22.06 6.86
N GLU A 222 -7.20 -22.96 7.34
CA GLU A 222 -7.27 -23.44 8.72
C GLU A 222 -6.60 -22.44 9.67
N VAL A 223 -7.07 -22.41 10.92
CA VAL A 223 -6.41 -21.63 11.98
C VAL A 223 -5.02 -22.20 12.23
N PRO A 224 -3.96 -21.40 12.06
CA PRO A 224 -2.61 -21.89 12.27
C PRO A 224 -2.34 -22.10 13.76
N GLU A 225 -1.59 -23.15 14.09
CA GLU A 225 -1.37 -23.56 15.48
C GLU A 225 -0.70 -22.45 16.32
N PHE A 226 0.18 -21.65 15.71
CA PHE A 226 0.84 -20.54 16.40
C PHE A 226 -0.12 -19.43 16.84
N LEU A 227 -1.27 -19.25 16.17
CA LEU A 227 -2.32 -18.27 16.56
C LEU A 227 -3.45 -18.88 17.37
N ARG A 228 -3.63 -20.21 17.35
CA ARG A 228 -4.80 -20.89 17.90
C ARG A 228 -5.16 -20.43 19.31
N LYS A 229 -4.19 -20.40 20.23
CA LYS A 229 -4.42 -20.01 21.63
C LYS A 229 -4.82 -18.55 21.80
N ASP A 230 -4.27 -17.65 20.98
CA ASP A 230 -4.62 -16.24 21.04
C ASP A 230 -6.01 -15.98 20.46
N LEU A 231 -6.34 -16.65 19.35
CA LEU A 231 -7.66 -16.56 18.75
C LEU A 231 -8.74 -17.18 19.65
N GLN A 232 -8.45 -18.30 20.33
CA GLN A 232 -9.38 -18.91 21.31
C GLN A 232 -9.60 -18.05 22.55
N TRP A 233 -8.60 -17.24 22.92
CA TRP A 233 -8.72 -16.35 24.07
C TRP A 233 -9.51 -15.08 23.75
N ALA A 234 -9.46 -14.62 22.50
CA ALA A 234 -10.07 -13.37 22.09
C ALA A 234 -11.57 -13.52 21.81
N ASP A 235 -12.37 -12.55 22.25
CA ASP A 235 -13.74 -12.39 21.78
C ASP A 235 -13.79 -11.45 20.55
N THR A 236 -12.72 -10.67 20.37
CA THR A 236 -12.55 -9.71 19.27
C THR A 236 -11.08 -9.66 18.85
N VAL A 237 -10.85 -9.82 17.56
CA VAL A 237 -9.56 -9.70 16.90
C VAL A 237 -9.55 -8.42 16.08
N TYR A 238 -8.56 -7.57 16.31
CA TYR A 238 -8.32 -6.32 15.60
C TYR A 238 -7.07 -6.46 14.76
N VAL A 239 -7.21 -6.46 13.45
CA VAL A 239 -6.07 -6.45 12.53
C VAL A 239 -5.74 -5.00 12.20
N GLU A 240 -4.58 -4.57 12.67
CA GLU A 240 -3.99 -3.30 12.27
C GLU A 240 -3.37 -3.47 10.88
N TRP A 241 -3.75 -2.57 9.96
CA TRP A 241 -3.47 -2.57 8.51
C TRP A 241 -4.39 -3.46 7.66
N GLY A 242 -4.77 -2.96 6.47
CA GLY A 242 -5.48 -3.72 5.44
C GLY A 242 -4.56 -4.66 4.66
N SER A 243 -3.71 -5.40 5.36
CA SER A 243 -2.57 -6.15 4.80
C SER A 243 -2.93 -7.57 4.37
N ALA A 244 -1.92 -8.36 3.99
CA ALA A 244 -2.07 -9.77 3.64
C ALA A 244 -2.59 -10.59 4.83
N LEU A 245 -2.25 -10.20 6.06
CA LEU A 245 -2.84 -10.78 7.27
C LEU A 245 -4.36 -10.60 7.32
N ALA A 246 -4.87 -9.40 7.01
CA ALA A 246 -6.32 -9.15 6.98
C ALA A 246 -7.01 -10.02 5.91
N ALA A 247 -6.43 -10.07 4.71
CA ALA A 247 -6.95 -10.88 3.61
C ALA A 247 -6.96 -12.38 3.96
N ARG A 248 -5.87 -12.89 4.56
CA ARG A 248 -5.76 -14.29 4.99
C ARG A 248 -6.72 -14.63 6.12
N LEU A 249 -6.73 -13.82 7.18
CA LEU A 249 -7.51 -14.11 8.38
C LEU A 249 -9.02 -14.03 8.10
N SER A 250 -9.47 -13.11 7.24
CA SER A 250 -10.87 -13.06 6.80
C SER A 250 -11.32 -14.31 6.01
N GLY A 251 -10.38 -15.02 5.39
CA GLY A 251 -10.64 -16.30 4.70
C GLY A 251 -10.33 -17.53 5.54
N THR A 252 -10.10 -17.38 6.85
CA THR A 252 -9.79 -18.49 7.77
C THR A 252 -11.07 -18.94 8.48
N ASP A 253 -11.25 -20.25 8.65
CA ASP A 253 -12.36 -20.80 9.45
C ASP A 253 -12.11 -20.59 10.94
N LEU A 254 -12.69 -19.52 11.49
CA LEU A 254 -12.57 -19.15 12.90
C LEU A 254 -13.54 -19.91 13.82
N THR A 255 -14.39 -20.81 13.30
CA THR A 255 -15.35 -21.56 14.12
C THR A 255 -14.66 -22.48 15.12
N SER A 256 -13.50 -23.04 14.74
CA SER A 256 -12.68 -23.90 15.60
C SER A 256 -12.04 -23.18 16.81
N VAL A 257 -12.14 -21.85 16.86
CA VAL A 257 -11.57 -20.99 17.91
C VAL A 257 -12.61 -20.05 18.54
N GLY A 258 -13.89 -20.40 18.46
CA GLY A 258 -14.97 -19.66 19.13
C GLY A 258 -15.55 -18.49 18.34
N SER A 259 -15.18 -18.36 17.06
CA SER A 259 -15.69 -17.32 16.15
C SER A 259 -15.54 -15.89 16.68
N PRO A 260 -14.32 -15.45 17.04
CA PRO A 260 -14.11 -14.07 17.47
C PRO A 260 -14.54 -13.08 16.38
N ARG A 261 -14.96 -11.89 16.82
CA ARG A 261 -15.28 -10.79 15.89
C ARG A 261 -14.00 -10.29 15.23
N LEU A 262 -14.00 -10.21 13.90
CA LEU A 262 -12.87 -9.64 13.16
C LEU A 262 -13.10 -8.16 12.83
N LEU A 263 -12.22 -7.31 13.32
CA LEU A 263 -12.11 -5.89 13.00
C LEU A 263 -10.89 -5.69 12.11
N VAL A 264 -11.01 -4.90 11.06
CA VAL A 264 -9.87 -4.57 10.17
C VAL A 264 -9.75 -3.07 10.04
N ARG A 265 -8.58 -2.52 10.33
CA ARG A 265 -8.28 -1.11 10.11
C ARG A 265 -7.48 -0.90 8.84
N VAL A 266 -7.99 -0.08 7.93
CA VAL A 266 -7.36 0.19 6.63
C VAL A 266 -6.83 1.62 6.58
N HIS A 267 -5.55 1.76 6.22
CA HIS A 267 -4.89 3.02 5.97
C HIS A 267 -4.90 3.37 4.49
N LYS A 268 -4.41 4.58 4.19
CA LYS A 268 -4.41 5.12 2.82
C LYS A 268 -3.70 4.18 1.84
N PHE A 269 -2.55 3.62 2.19
CA PHE A 269 -1.74 2.85 1.26
C PHE A 269 -2.44 1.56 0.82
N GLU A 270 -2.99 0.79 1.76
CA GLU A 270 -3.61 -0.51 1.47
C GLU A 270 -4.86 -0.42 0.59
N ALA A 271 -5.58 0.71 0.65
CA ALA A 271 -6.74 0.94 -0.21
C ALA A 271 -6.41 0.96 -1.72
N PHE A 272 -5.12 1.09 -2.08
CA PHE A 272 -4.62 1.06 -3.46
C PHE A 272 -3.88 -0.24 -3.80
N THR A 273 -4.04 -1.28 -2.99
CA THR A 273 -3.43 -2.60 -3.24
C THR A 273 -4.51 -3.60 -3.65
N MET A 274 -4.10 -4.82 -4.01
CA MET A 274 -5.04 -5.92 -4.26
C MET A 274 -5.65 -6.49 -2.96
N MET A 275 -5.17 -6.12 -1.76
CA MET A 275 -5.62 -6.71 -0.50
C MET A 275 -7.11 -6.52 -0.21
N PRO A 276 -7.73 -5.34 -0.46
CA PRO A 276 -9.18 -5.18 -0.33
C PRO A 276 -9.97 -6.13 -1.22
N LEU A 277 -9.45 -6.49 -2.39
CA LEU A 277 -10.08 -7.45 -3.30
C LEU A 277 -10.02 -8.87 -2.74
N LEU A 278 -8.93 -9.23 -2.07
CA LEU A 278 -8.69 -10.55 -1.49
C LEU A 278 -9.29 -10.71 -0.08
N THR A 279 -9.82 -9.66 0.52
CA THR A 279 -10.43 -9.71 1.87
C THR A 279 -11.90 -10.12 1.77
N ARG A 280 -12.32 -11.14 2.55
CA ARG A 280 -13.75 -11.51 2.67
C ARG A 280 -14.43 -10.56 3.64
N TRP A 281 -14.97 -9.47 3.11
CA TRP A 281 -15.57 -8.43 3.94
C TRP A 281 -16.82 -8.91 4.69
N GLU A 282 -17.52 -9.92 4.18
CA GLU A 282 -18.62 -10.60 4.90
C GLU A 282 -18.19 -11.26 6.21
N ASN A 283 -16.91 -11.63 6.34
CA ASN A 283 -16.33 -12.18 7.56
C ASN A 283 -15.72 -11.10 8.47
N VAL A 284 -15.67 -9.84 8.01
CA VAL A 284 -15.21 -8.70 8.79
C VAL A 284 -16.42 -8.04 9.44
N SER A 285 -16.49 -8.08 10.77
CA SER A 285 -17.59 -7.45 11.52
C SER A 285 -17.62 -5.93 11.33
N ASP A 286 -16.44 -5.31 11.35
CA ASP A 286 -16.27 -3.86 11.33
C ASP A 286 -14.99 -3.50 10.57
N LEU A 287 -15.14 -2.78 9.45
CA LEU A 287 -14.07 -2.07 8.77
C LEU A 287 -13.87 -0.70 9.42
N ILE A 288 -12.64 -0.35 9.73
CA ILE A 288 -12.26 0.95 10.29
C ILE A 288 -11.39 1.69 9.28
N THR A 289 -11.86 2.82 8.77
CA THR A 289 -11.08 3.68 7.86
C THR A 289 -10.51 4.90 8.57
N ILE A 290 -9.35 5.37 8.11
CA ILE A 290 -8.63 6.49 8.74
C ILE A 290 -8.92 7.86 8.12
N ALA A 291 -9.63 7.90 6.99
CA ALA A 291 -10.10 9.13 6.35
C ALA A 291 -11.24 8.84 5.36
N PRO A 292 -12.18 9.77 5.12
CA PRO A 292 -13.22 9.60 4.11
C PRO A 292 -12.72 9.23 2.70
N PRO A 293 -11.59 9.78 2.19
CA PRO A 293 -11.02 9.35 0.91
C PRO A 293 -10.61 7.87 0.87
N VAL A 294 -10.19 7.29 2.00
CA VAL A 294 -9.85 5.86 2.08
C VAL A 294 -11.09 5.01 1.89
N THR A 295 -12.20 5.39 2.54
CA THR A 295 -13.49 4.73 2.33
C THR A 295 -13.92 4.79 0.87
N ARG A 296 -13.77 5.94 0.21
CA ARG A 296 -14.11 6.08 -1.22
C ARG A 296 -13.29 5.13 -2.08
N ALA A 297 -11.98 5.10 -1.89
CA ALA A 297 -11.10 4.19 -2.63
C ALA A 297 -11.51 2.72 -2.42
N LEU A 298 -11.78 2.31 -1.18
CA LEU A 298 -12.24 0.95 -0.88
C LEU A 298 -13.56 0.59 -1.53
N THR A 299 -14.55 1.49 -1.49
CA THR A 299 -15.86 1.27 -2.15
C THR A 299 -15.75 1.27 -3.68
N SER A 300 -14.73 1.93 -4.23
CA SER A 300 -14.42 1.90 -5.67
C SER A 300 -13.76 0.59 -6.11
N THR A 301 -13.15 -0.16 -5.19
CA THR A 301 -12.51 -1.47 -5.46
C THR A 301 -13.42 -2.64 -5.07
N VAL A 302 -14.22 -2.49 -4.02
CA VAL A 302 -15.07 -3.55 -3.45
C VAL A 302 -16.54 -3.17 -3.59
N LEU A 303 -17.23 -3.83 -4.51
CA LEU A 303 -18.66 -3.62 -4.70
C LEU A 303 -19.48 -4.13 -3.53
N GLY A 304 -20.47 -3.32 -3.15
CA GLY A 304 -21.37 -3.63 -2.06
C GLY A 304 -20.65 -3.71 -0.70
N LEU A 305 -19.56 -2.95 -0.52
CA LEU A 305 -18.76 -3.03 0.71
C LEU A 305 -19.58 -2.72 1.96
N ALA A 306 -20.48 -1.74 1.90
CA ALA A 306 -21.32 -1.33 3.03
C ALA A 306 -22.39 -2.38 3.39
N GLU A 307 -22.77 -3.22 2.43
CA GLU A 307 -23.68 -4.35 2.58
C GLU A 307 -22.98 -5.57 3.19
N ARG A 308 -21.65 -5.67 3.01
CA ARG A 308 -20.83 -6.78 3.52
C ARG A 308 -20.32 -6.55 4.93
N THR A 309 -19.96 -5.31 5.27
CA THR A 309 -19.36 -4.98 6.57
C THR A 309 -19.79 -3.61 7.07
N ARG A 310 -19.78 -3.42 8.40
CA ARG A 310 -20.01 -2.11 9.00
C ARG A 310 -18.78 -1.24 8.80
N ILE A 311 -18.95 -0.08 8.19
CA ILE A 311 -17.86 0.89 7.99
C ILE A 311 -17.88 1.91 9.12
N ASN A 312 -16.78 2.01 9.85
CA ASN A 312 -16.54 2.98 10.91
C ASN A 312 -15.38 3.88 10.52
N TYR A 313 -15.41 5.13 10.98
CA TYR A 313 -14.35 6.10 10.73
C TYR A 313 -13.65 6.44 12.05
N VAL A 314 -12.35 6.15 12.12
CA VAL A 314 -11.49 6.51 13.25
C VAL A 314 -10.20 7.11 12.71
N PRO A 315 -10.02 8.44 12.76
CA PRO A 315 -8.80 9.08 12.27
C PRO A 315 -7.57 8.63 13.05
N ASN A 316 -6.40 8.78 12.44
CA ASN A 316 -5.14 8.56 13.15
C ASN A 316 -5.02 9.49 14.35
N CYS A 317 -4.73 8.91 15.51
CA CYS A 317 -4.46 9.66 16.72
C CYS A 317 -3.04 10.23 16.65
N MET A 318 -2.88 11.51 16.96
CA MET A 318 -1.58 12.15 17.10
C MET A 318 -1.55 12.96 18.39
N ASP A 319 -0.46 12.87 19.15
CA ASP A 319 -0.24 13.73 20.31
C ASP A 319 0.19 15.13 19.84
N LEU A 320 -0.79 16.02 19.67
CA LEU A 320 -0.55 17.41 19.29
C LEU A 320 -0.04 18.26 20.47
N VAL A 321 -0.14 17.78 21.71
CA VAL A 321 0.30 18.53 22.90
C VAL A 321 1.83 18.64 22.89
N ALA A 322 2.52 17.55 22.54
CA ALA A 322 3.97 17.54 22.39
C ALA A 322 4.51 18.56 21.36
N PHE A 323 3.68 18.98 20.40
CA PHE A 323 4.05 19.96 19.37
C PHE A 323 3.78 21.43 19.76
N LYS A 324 3.27 21.71 20.97
CA LYS A 324 3.09 23.08 21.49
C LYS A 324 4.41 23.69 21.98
N LEU A 325 5.40 23.73 21.09
CA LEU A 325 6.71 24.31 21.36
C LEU A 325 6.77 25.77 20.88
N SER A 326 7.52 26.59 21.60
CA SER A 326 7.81 27.96 21.15
C SER A 326 8.62 27.92 19.85
N LYS A 327 8.22 28.74 18.86
CA LYS A 327 8.98 28.87 17.62
C LYS A 327 10.34 29.50 17.90
N LEU A 328 11.43 28.80 17.56
CA LEU A 328 12.79 29.35 17.64
C LEU A 328 13.01 30.35 16.50
N GLN A 329 13.68 31.47 16.75
CA GLN A 329 14.05 32.39 15.67
C GLN A 329 15.25 31.84 14.87
N PRO A 330 15.28 31.99 13.52
CA PRO A 330 14.31 32.68 12.66
C PRO A 330 13.30 31.74 11.97
N ALA A 331 12.52 30.95 12.71
CA ALA A 331 11.51 30.05 12.13
C ALA A 331 10.44 30.76 11.29
N ALA A 332 10.30 32.08 11.40
CA ALA A 332 9.38 32.88 10.60
C ALA A 332 9.64 32.78 9.08
N TYR A 333 10.86 32.42 8.66
CA TYR A 333 11.25 32.33 7.26
C TYR A 333 11.80 30.95 6.87
N SER A 334 11.45 29.92 7.65
CA SER A 334 11.87 28.54 7.41
C SER A 334 10.69 27.70 6.96
N ILE A 335 10.83 27.08 5.79
CA ILE A 335 9.92 26.09 5.22
C ILE A 335 10.59 24.73 5.37
N MET A 336 9.83 23.67 5.64
CA MET A 336 10.35 22.32 5.78
C MET A 336 9.48 21.34 5.01
N LEU A 337 10.12 20.48 4.21
CA LEU A 337 9.49 19.32 3.59
C LEU A 337 10.09 18.05 4.18
N VAL A 338 9.27 17.29 4.90
CA VAL A 338 9.67 16.02 5.53
C VAL A 338 9.22 14.84 4.67
N GLY A 339 10.12 13.88 4.44
CA GLY A 339 9.90 12.72 3.57
C GLY A 339 10.05 13.03 2.09
N TYR A 340 10.89 14.00 1.71
CA TYR A 340 11.07 14.44 0.33
C TYR A 340 11.57 13.33 -0.63
N ASP A 341 12.02 12.19 -0.09
CA ASP A 341 12.41 10.99 -0.85
C ASP A 341 11.22 10.22 -1.46
N ARG A 342 10.00 10.76 -1.35
CA ARG A 342 8.78 10.20 -1.96
C ARG A 342 8.24 11.18 -2.99
N LEU A 343 7.94 10.70 -4.20
CA LEU A 343 7.40 11.50 -5.31
C LEU A 343 6.15 12.29 -4.90
N VAL A 344 5.25 11.66 -4.14
CA VAL A 344 4.01 12.29 -3.63
C VAL A 344 4.23 13.49 -2.69
N LYS A 345 5.47 13.74 -2.26
CA LYS A 345 5.84 14.92 -1.46
C LYS A 345 6.29 16.09 -2.32
N ASP A 346 6.44 15.88 -3.63
CA ASP A 346 6.70 16.88 -4.65
C ASP A 346 7.76 17.92 -4.26
N PRO A 347 9.04 17.52 -4.20
CA PRO A 347 10.10 18.46 -3.89
C PRO A 347 10.26 19.56 -4.95
N ALA A 348 9.78 19.37 -6.18
CA ALA A 348 9.81 20.38 -7.23
C ALA A 348 8.83 21.52 -6.90
N TRP A 349 7.59 21.18 -6.55
CA TRP A 349 6.62 22.17 -6.07
C TRP A 349 7.13 22.95 -4.84
N ALA A 350 7.82 22.28 -3.92
CA ALA A 350 8.40 22.96 -2.76
C ALA A 350 9.50 23.98 -3.15
N LEU A 351 10.25 23.73 -4.23
CA LEU A 351 11.23 24.67 -4.77
C LEU A 351 10.54 25.85 -5.47
N ASP A 352 9.47 25.62 -6.23
CA ASP A 352 8.67 26.69 -6.85
C ASP A 352 8.09 27.64 -5.79
N VAL A 353 7.62 27.09 -4.67
CA VAL A 353 7.15 27.89 -3.52
C VAL A 353 8.28 28.74 -2.95
N LEU A 354 9.48 28.18 -2.77
CA LEU A 354 10.64 28.91 -2.28
C LEU A 354 11.03 30.06 -3.22
N GLU A 355 11.03 29.80 -4.53
CA GLU A 355 11.34 30.80 -5.55
C GLU A 355 10.34 31.97 -5.48
N GLN A 356 9.04 31.68 -5.48
CA GLN A 356 8.00 32.70 -5.42
C GLN A 356 8.10 33.55 -4.14
N LEU A 357 8.35 32.95 -2.98
CA LEU A 357 8.48 33.68 -1.72
C LEU A 357 9.69 34.64 -1.69
N ARG A 358 10.78 34.27 -2.36
CA ARG A 358 11.96 35.11 -2.54
C ARG A 358 11.74 36.23 -3.56
N GLN A 359 10.92 36.00 -4.58
CA GLN A 359 10.53 37.06 -5.52
C GLN A 359 9.60 38.10 -4.89
N LEU A 360 8.71 37.67 -3.99
CA LEU A 360 7.73 38.54 -3.34
C LEU A 360 8.28 39.31 -2.13
N SER A 361 9.46 38.95 -1.60
CA SER A 361 10.01 39.60 -0.41
C SER A 361 11.51 39.43 -0.26
N ASP A 362 12.18 40.44 0.31
CA ASP A 362 13.61 40.40 0.67
C ASP A 362 13.91 39.57 1.92
N LYS A 363 12.95 38.74 2.38
CA LYS A 363 13.12 37.95 3.60
C LYS A 363 14.01 36.73 3.33
N PRO A 364 14.79 36.26 4.32
CA PRO A 364 15.77 35.20 4.12
C PRO A 364 15.12 33.81 4.13
N TRP A 365 14.18 33.56 3.22
CA TRP A 365 13.46 32.30 3.11
C TRP A 365 14.42 31.12 2.87
N LYS A 366 14.23 30.05 3.65
CA LYS A 366 15.00 28.79 3.55
C LYS A 366 14.06 27.60 3.47
N LEU A 367 14.33 26.69 2.54
CA LEU A 367 13.69 25.37 2.48
C LEU A 367 14.63 24.33 3.08
N THR A 368 14.15 23.57 4.05
CA THR A 368 14.84 22.40 4.62
C THR A 368 14.16 21.13 4.11
N LEU A 369 14.90 20.30 3.39
CA LEU A 369 14.45 18.98 2.97
C LEU A 369 14.94 17.95 4.00
N VAL A 370 14.00 17.26 4.65
CA VAL A 370 14.27 16.22 5.65
C VAL A 370 13.87 14.88 5.06
N GLY A 371 14.81 13.96 4.91
CA GLY A 371 14.58 12.66 4.31
C GLY A 371 15.89 12.00 3.91
N ARG A 372 15.82 10.81 3.31
CA ARG A 372 17.00 10.16 2.75
C ARG A 372 17.42 10.88 1.47
N ARG A 373 18.72 10.88 1.18
CA ARG A 373 19.25 11.45 -0.06
C ARG A 373 18.57 10.75 -1.24
N LEU A 374 17.88 11.51 -2.09
CA LEU A 374 17.44 11.02 -3.40
C LEU A 374 18.66 10.42 -4.11
N GLN A 375 18.62 9.12 -4.42
CA GLN A 375 19.57 8.53 -5.35
C GLN A 375 19.16 9.02 -6.74
N LEU A 376 19.74 10.14 -7.17
CA LEU A 376 19.64 10.64 -8.53
C LEU A 376 20.35 9.64 -9.45
N GLY A 377 19.62 8.64 -9.92
CA GLY A 377 20.02 7.75 -11.01
C GLY A 377 19.17 8.05 -12.23
N VAL A 378 19.75 8.84 -13.15
CA VAL A 378 19.37 8.99 -14.57
C VAL A 378 18.24 9.98 -14.93
N ALA A 379 18.28 11.22 -14.44
CA ALA A 379 17.66 12.32 -15.19
C ALA A 379 18.62 13.50 -15.32
N ILE A 380 19.06 13.71 -16.56
CA ILE A 380 19.54 14.92 -17.24
C ILE A 380 20.73 14.53 -18.12
N GLY A 381 20.40 14.06 -19.33
CA GLY A 381 21.27 14.22 -20.49
C GLY A 381 21.33 15.69 -20.86
N ILE A 382 22.14 16.48 -20.16
CA ILE A 382 22.79 17.62 -20.80
C ILE A 382 24.06 17.05 -21.41
N ALA A 383 24.06 16.94 -22.73
CA ALA A 383 25.28 16.71 -23.47
C ALA A 383 26.29 17.81 -23.12
N SER A 384 27.29 17.48 -22.32
CA SER A 384 28.57 18.20 -22.33
C SER A 384 29.56 17.33 -23.09
N THR A 385 29.61 17.53 -24.40
CA THR A 385 30.77 17.19 -25.20
C THR A 385 32.00 17.90 -24.63
N SER A 386 32.99 17.14 -24.16
CA SER A 386 34.39 17.30 -24.54
C SER A 386 35.28 16.39 -23.68
N ALA A 387 35.91 15.43 -24.36
CA ALA A 387 37.17 14.89 -23.91
C ALA A 387 38.26 15.90 -24.28
N ALA A 388 39.00 16.41 -23.28
CA ALA A 388 40.39 16.82 -23.46
C ALA A 388 41.11 16.84 -22.11
N SER A 389 42.15 16.02 -22.06
CA SER A 389 43.23 15.89 -21.08
C SER A 389 43.88 17.20 -20.61
N SER A 390 44.19 17.29 -19.31
CA SER A 390 45.54 17.47 -18.71
C SER A 390 45.51 18.17 -17.32
N TRP A 391 46.33 17.66 -16.40
CA TRP A 391 46.55 18.06 -14.99
C TRP A 391 47.21 19.46 -14.81
N PRO A 392 47.63 19.93 -13.60
CA PRO A 392 46.95 20.15 -12.30
C PRO A 392 47.27 21.55 -11.67
N CYS A 393 46.42 22.12 -10.80
CA CYS A 393 46.84 22.91 -9.61
C CYS A 393 45.66 23.54 -8.82
N LYS A 394 45.60 23.18 -7.53
CA LYS A 394 45.31 23.98 -6.34
C LYS A 394 44.39 25.22 -6.44
N ALA A 395 43.21 25.11 -5.81
CA ALA A 395 42.85 25.96 -4.67
C ALA A 395 41.88 25.23 -3.74
N TRP A 396 42.29 25.08 -2.48
CA TRP A 396 41.49 24.59 -1.36
C TRP A 396 40.68 25.75 -0.76
N VAL A 397 39.45 25.49 -0.29
CA VAL A 397 39.08 25.80 1.10
C VAL A 397 38.25 24.65 1.65
N THR A 398 38.67 24.23 2.83
CA THR A 398 38.41 23.00 3.58
C THR A 398 37.15 23.09 4.44
N ALA A 399 36.62 21.93 4.76
CA ALA A 399 35.67 21.64 5.83
C ALA A 399 36.27 21.80 7.25
N ALA A 400 35.41 21.83 8.28
CA ALA A 400 35.63 21.24 9.61
C ALA A 400 34.25 21.08 10.30
N ILE A 401 33.65 19.87 10.44
CA ILE A 401 33.92 18.72 11.33
C ILE A 401 33.30 18.88 12.74
N CYS A 402 32.22 18.10 13.00
CA CYS A 402 31.86 17.23 14.16
C CYS A 402 32.09 17.65 15.64
N PRO A 403 31.70 16.87 16.67
CA PRO A 403 30.61 15.89 16.90
C PRO A 403 29.89 16.12 18.28
N ARG A 404 28.82 15.38 18.62
CA ARG A 404 28.64 14.76 19.97
C ARG A 404 27.40 13.87 20.10
N PHE A 405 27.67 12.58 20.29
CA PHE A 405 26.89 11.68 21.12
C PHE A 405 26.71 12.27 22.53
N CYS A 406 25.52 12.11 23.11
CA CYS A 406 25.36 11.93 24.56
C CYS A 406 24.06 11.16 24.82
N VAL A 407 24.19 9.84 24.96
CA VAL A 407 23.34 9.03 25.82
C VAL A 407 23.91 9.14 27.23
N LYS A 408 23.05 9.45 28.20
CA LYS A 408 23.20 9.02 29.59
C LYS A 408 21.80 8.88 30.18
N LEU A 409 21.38 7.65 30.37
CA LEU A 409 20.50 7.25 31.46
C LEU A 409 21.37 6.53 32.52
N PRO A 410 20.97 6.54 33.80
CA PRO A 410 21.65 5.80 34.85
C PRO A 410 21.71 4.29 34.56
#